data_AF-A0A5J6W9E1-F1
#
_entry.id   AF-A0A5J6W9E1-F1
#
_cell.length_a   1.000
_cell.length_b   1.000
_cell.length_c   1.000
_cell.angle_alpha   90.00
_cell.angle_beta   90.00
_cell.angle_gamma   90.00
#
_symmetry.space_group_name_H-M   'P 1'
#
loop_
_entity.id
_entity.type
_entity.pdbx_description
1 polymer ?
#
loop_
_entity_poly.entity_id
_entity_poly.type
_entity_poly.pdbx_seq_one_letter_code
_entity_poly.pdbx_strand_id
1 'polypeptide(L)'
;MIFRTYKNLKFIILPMIILGCAFFKKPQSVQQDSNTGKPINDDKLHSLKKPQSAEEQESDTGKPISDDKLHLISGKILNKKLPIVNGNHDVTWIKTRAMTILDEYGKEIPEFKNKFGYSYILSPIKLDDVHSNFVSLLILFETTKNGDKEYEIEDIKFVTAGSTLELKNSLLVVENSQEEGYVNAYPFGILMSDDIKNAFKLTYKNGQWNYMLANLTVKNKLTQETKIYKISLNSKLIIEFLKEVLKENPVLKDIAGDLFEDI
;
A
#
# COMPACT_ATOMS: atom_id res chain seq x y z
N MET A 1 -66.81 26.80 -26.29
CA MET A 1 -66.82 27.41 -27.63
C MET A 1 -65.43 27.15 -28.25
N ILE A 2 -65.29 26.03 -28.97
CA ILE A 2 -65.18 25.96 -30.45
C ILE A 2 -63.77 26.40 -30.91
N PHE A 3 -62.84 25.46 -31.14
CA PHE A 3 -62.60 24.63 -32.33
C PHE A 3 -61.95 25.33 -33.53
N ARG A 4 -60.91 24.66 -34.06
CA ARG A 4 -60.51 24.55 -35.49
C ARG A 4 -59.85 25.80 -36.11
N THR A 5 -58.85 25.70 -37.00
CA THR A 5 -58.63 24.79 -38.16
C THR A 5 -57.12 24.73 -38.47
N TYR A 6 -56.49 23.56 -38.65
CA TYR A 6 -56.24 22.88 -39.94
C TYR A 6 -55.89 23.80 -41.12
N LYS A 7 -54.76 23.56 -41.81
CA LYS A 7 -54.61 22.60 -42.93
C LYS A 7 -53.40 22.99 -43.79
N ASN A 8 -52.93 22.01 -44.56
CA ASN A 8 -52.16 22.08 -45.81
C ASN A 8 -50.64 21.83 -45.68
N LEU A 9 -49.98 20.99 -46.49
CA LEU A 9 -50.42 20.19 -47.64
C LEU A 9 -49.18 19.45 -48.23
N LYS A 10 -49.29 18.12 -48.44
CA LYS A 10 -48.64 17.30 -49.50
C LYS A 10 -47.09 17.21 -49.48
N PHE A 11 -46.41 16.14 -49.92
CA PHE A 11 -46.70 15.01 -50.81
C PHE A 11 -45.64 13.90 -50.55
N ILE A 12 -46.05 12.62 -50.62
CA ILE A 12 -45.46 11.48 -51.39
C ILE A 12 -43.92 11.31 -51.28
N ILE A 13 -43.34 10.19 -50.81
CA ILE A 13 -43.19 8.86 -51.45
C ILE A 13 -42.79 7.81 -50.38
N LEU A 14 -43.43 6.64 -50.41
CA LEU A 14 -43.05 5.34 -49.82
C LEU A 14 -42.45 4.45 -50.96
N PRO A 15 -41.80 3.26 -50.81
CA PRO A 15 -41.11 2.54 -49.71
C PRO A 15 -39.65 2.14 -50.08
N MET A 16 -38.86 1.60 -49.15
CA MET A 16 -38.10 0.34 -49.38
C MET A 16 -37.60 -0.25 -48.05
N ILE A 17 -37.93 -1.53 -47.90
CA ILE A 17 -37.61 -2.45 -46.82
C ILE A 17 -36.15 -2.88 -46.94
N ILE A 18 -35.38 -2.87 -45.85
CA ILE A 18 -34.36 -3.90 -45.60
C ILE A 18 -34.42 -4.34 -44.14
N LEU A 19 -34.87 -5.58 -43.98
CA LEU A 19 -34.69 -6.45 -42.83
C LEU A 19 -33.19 -6.64 -42.56
N GLY A 20 -32.74 -6.42 -41.34
CA GLY A 20 -31.34 -6.66 -40.96
C GLY A 20 -31.18 -6.78 -39.46
N CYS A 21 -31.39 -7.99 -38.93
CA CYS A 21 -30.86 -8.38 -37.64
C CYS A 21 -29.33 -8.21 -37.66
N ALA A 22 -28.81 -7.24 -36.92
CA ALA A 22 -27.40 -7.17 -36.59
C ALA A 22 -27.28 -7.01 -35.07
N PHE A 23 -27.06 -8.14 -34.42
CA PHE A 23 -26.25 -8.32 -33.23
C PHE A 23 -25.98 -7.05 -32.41
N PHE A 24 -26.66 -6.94 -31.26
CA PHE A 24 -26.07 -6.27 -30.11
C PHE A 24 -24.76 -7.01 -29.78
N LYS A 25 -23.64 -6.53 -30.32
CA LYS A 25 -22.36 -6.71 -29.65
C LYS A 25 -22.60 -6.16 -28.24
N LYS A 26 -22.50 -7.02 -27.23
CA LYS A 26 -22.23 -6.57 -25.86
C LYS A 26 -21.17 -5.48 -25.97
N PRO A 27 -21.31 -4.31 -25.31
CA PRO A 27 -20.19 -3.41 -25.19
C PRO A 27 -19.02 -4.27 -24.71
N GLN A 28 -17.97 -4.35 -25.51
CA GLN A 28 -16.69 -4.84 -25.02
C GLN A 28 -16.45 -4.04 -23.76
N SER A 29 -16.27 -4.74 -22.63
CA SER A 29 -15.76 -4.11 -21.43
C SER A 29 -14.48 -3.41 -21.86
N VAL A 30 -14.55 -2.09 -21.99
CA VAL A 30 -13.36 -1.27 -22.06
C VAL A 30 -12.59 -1.68 -20.82
N GLN A 31 -11.47 -2.36 -21.03
CA GLN A 31 -10.49 -2.59 -19.99
C GLN A 31 -10.06 -1.19 -19.57
N GLN A 32 -10.75 -0.69 -18.55
CA GLN A 32 -10.34 0.51 -17.85
C GLN A 32 -9.04 0.07 -17.18
N ASP A 33 -7.91 0.51 -17.74
CA ASP A 33 -6.59 0.29 -17.15
C ASP A 33 -6.68 0.67 -15.68
N SER A 34 -6.85 -0.33 -14.82
CA SER A 34 -7.16 -0.08 -13.43
C SER A 34 -5.87 0.33 -12.78
N ASN A 35 -5.80 1.57 -12.27
CA ASN A 35 -4.68 2.07 -11.47
C ASN A 35 -4.58 1.40 -10.09
N THR A 36 -4.93 0.12 -10.01
CA THR A 36 -4.91 -0.75 -8.84
C THR A 36 -4.38 -2.10 -9.31
N GLY A 37 -3.58 -2.76 -8.47
CA GLY A 37 -3.00 -4.05 -8.78
C GLY A 37 -4.05 -5.16 -8.76
N LYS A 38 -3.58 -6.41 -8.77
CA LYS A 38 -4.47 -7.56 -8.72
C LYS A 38 -5.32 -7.58 -7.44
N PRO A 39 -6.49 -8.24 -7.47
CA PRO A 39 -7.23 -8.56 -6.26
C PRO A 39 -6.37 -9.37 -5.28
N ILE A 40 -6.50 -9.06 -3.99
CA ILE A 40 -5.89 -9.82 -2.90
C ILE A 40 -6.85 -10.99 -2.61
N ASN A 41 -6.36 -12.23 -2.65
CA ASN A 41 -7.21 -13.41 -2.53
C ASN A 41 -7.41 -13.81 -1.06
N ASP A 42 -8.66 -13.77 -0.58
CA ASP A 42 -9.02 -14.11 0.81
C ASP A 42 -8.97 -15.62 1.12
N ASP A 43 -8.96 -16.49 0.11
CA ASP A 43 -9.08 -17.95 0.29
C ASP A 43 -7.88 -18.61 1.00
N LYS A 44 -6.73 -17.92 1.11
CA LYS A 44 -5.59 -18.42 1.88
C LYS A 44 -5.73 -18.25 3.40
N LEU A 45 -6.76 -17.57 3.88
CA LEU A 45 -6.93 -17.25 5.30
C LEU A 45 -7.52 -18.42 6.13
N HIS A 46 -8.20 -19.39 5.50
CA HIS A 46 -8.96 -20.42 6.22
C HIS A 46 -8.42 -21.86 6.15
N SER A 47 -7.39 -22.16 5.36
CA SER A 47 -6.79 -23.50 5.33
C SER A 47 -5.44 -23.54 6.02
N LEU A 48 -5.41 -23.94 7.31
CA LEU A 48 -4.50 -24.96 7.88
C LEU A 48 -4.57 -24.96 9.42
N LYS A 49 -5.48 -25.77 9.96
CA LYS A 49 -5.30 -26.44 11.25
C LYS A 49 -4.64 -27.79 11.00
N LYS A 50 -3.34 -27.91 11.26
CA LYS A 50 -2.68 -28.97 12.08
C LYS A 50 -1.15 -28.90 11.93
N PRO A 51 -0.39 -29.18 13.00
CA PRO A 51 1.07 -29.21 12.97
C PRO A 51 1.60 -30.61 12.65
N GLN A 52 2.60 -30.69 11.77
CA GLN A 52 3.55 -31.78 11.54
C GLN A 52 4.60 -31.18 10.58
N SER A 53 5.91 -31.30 10.76
CA SER A 53 6.80 -31.94 11.72
C SER A 53 8.17 -31.27 11.54
N ALA A 54 8.99 -31.28 12.58
CA ALA A 54 10.32 -30.67 12.58
C ALA A 54 11.26 -31.33 11.56
N GLU A 55 11.81 -30.53 10.66
CA GLU A 55 13.08 -30.79 9.97
C GLU A 55 13.74 -29.45 9.60
N GLU A 56 14.98 -29.28 10.09
CA GLU A 56 16.01 -28.28 9.78
C GLU A 56 15.64 -26.78 9.84
N GLN A 57 15.77 -26.21 11.05
CA GLN A 57 15.80 -24.76 11.27
C GLN A 57 17.12 -24.17 10.73
N GLU A 58 17.13 -23.76 9.46
CA GLU A 58 17.80 -22.51 9.11
C GLU A 58 17.10 -21.39 9.90
N SER A 59 17.86 -20.51 10.57
CA SER A 59 17.28 -19.34 11.23
C SER A 59 16.59 -18.47 10.17
N ASP A 60 15.26 -18.41 10.20
CA ASP A 60 14.40 -17.64 9.28
C ASP A 60 14.52 -16.11 9.48
N THR A 61 15.50 -15.67 10.26
CA THR A 61 15.81 -14.28 10.54
C THR A 61 16.29 -13.55 9.29
N GLY A 62 15.67 -12.42 8.95
CA GLY A 62 16.05 -11.60 7.79
C GLY A 62 15.51 -12.07 6.44
N LYS A 63 14.51 -12.97 6.41
CA LYS A 63 13.75 -13.29 5.20
C LYS A 63 12.39 -12.54 5.24
N PRO A 64 12.03 -11.78 4.19
CA PRO A 64 10.72 -11.16 4.14
C PRO A 64 9.60 -12.21 4.12
N ILE A 65 8.53 -11.95 4.88
CA ILE A 65 7.39 -12.86 4.96
C ILE A 65 6.54 -12.75 3.69
N SER A 66 6.07 -13.90 3.19
CA SER A 66 5.23 -14.00 1.98
C SER A 66 3.78 -14.40 2.28
N ASP A 67 3.42 -14.60 3.55
CA ASP A 67 2.03 -14.83 3.93
C ASP A 67 1.26 -13.50 4.03
N ASP A 68 -0.04 -13.57 3.77
CA ASP A 68 -0.93 -12.40 3.87
C ASP A 68 -1.36 -12.15 5.34
N LYS A 69 -0.62 -12.67 6.33
CA LYS A 69 -0.97 -12.55 7.75
C LYS A 69 -0.28 -11.34 8.37
N LEU A 70 -0.99 -10.72 9.31
CA LEU A 70 -0.45 -9.63 10.09
C LEU A 70 0.49 -10.15 11.17
N HIS A 71 1.78 -9.83 11.04
CA HIS A 71 2.79 -10.08 12.06
C HIS A 71 3.30 -8.75 12.58
N LEU A 72 3.04 -8.45 13.85
CA LEU A 72 3.42 -7.18 14.47
C LEU A 72 4.68 -7.32 15.31
N ILE A 73 5.45 -6.24 15.30
CA ILE A 73 6.57 -6.01 16.21
C ILE A 73 6.48 -4.59 16.74
N SER A 74 6.80 -4.42 18.02
CA SER A 74 6.77 -3.14 18.71
C SER A 74 8.12 -2.86 19.34
N GLY A 75 8.49 -1.59 19.45
CA GLY A 75 9.75 -1.23 20.08
C GLY A 75 9.76 0.16 20.69
N LYS A 76 10.86 0.46 21.37
CA LYS A 76 11.16 1.77 21.98
C LYS A 76 12.57 2.18 21.58
N ILE A 77 12.73 3.41 21.10
CA ILE A 77 14.01 4.05 20.81
C ILE A 77 14.20 5.15 21.83
N LEU A 78 15.30 5.11 22.57
CA LEU A 78 15.60 6.11 23.61
C LEU A 78 16.30 7.33 23.00
N ASN A 79 16.02 8.52 23.55
CA ASN A 79 16.74 9.76 23.21
C ASN A 79 16.79 10.06 21.69
N LYS A 80 15.68 9.80 21.00
CA LYS A 80 15.53 10.00 19.55
C LYS A 80 15.21 11.46 19.25
N LYS A 81 15.98 12.07 18.35
CA LYS A 81 15.62 13.35 17.74
C LYS A 81 14.60 13.11 16.62
N LEU A 82 13.42 13.69 16.73
CA LEU A 82 12.41 13.66 15.67
C LEU A 82 12.47 14.93 14.82
N PRO A 83 12.17 14.86 13.52
CA PRO A 83 12.25 16.02 12.64
C PRO A 83 11.20 17.10 12.94
N ILE A 84 10.10 16.73 13.58
CA ILE A 84 8.92 17.58 13.81
C ILE A 84 8.74 18.00 15.27
N VAL A 85 9.55 17.48 16.19
CA VAL A 85 9.47 17.77 17.62
C VAL A 85 10.81 18.32 18.12
N ASN A 86 10.77 19.37 18.94
CA ASN A 86 11.96 19.97 19.50
C ASN A 86 12.54 19.11 20.62
N GLY A 87 13.82 18.78 20.50
CA GLY A 87 14.54 18.01 21.51
C GLY A 87 14.65 16.53 21.14
N ASN A 88 15.15 15.76 22.09
CA ASN A 88 15.24 14.31 21.98
C ASN A 88 14.21 13.69 22.91
N HIS A 89 13.55 12.64 22.44
CA HIS A 89 12.46 11.98 23.15
C HIS A 89 12.62 10.48 23.09
N ASP A 90 12.08 9.81 24.09
CA ASP A 90 11.85 8.38 24.03
C ASP A 90 10.64 8.10 23.15
N VAL A 91 10.84 7.33 22.08
CA VAL A 91 9.84 7.07 21.05
C VAL A 91 9.42 5.61 21.09
N THR A 92 8.12 5.34 21.19
CA THR A 92 7.59 3.98 20.93
C THR A 92 6.97 3.89 19.55
N TRP A 93 7.00 2.70 18.96
CA TRP A 93 6.47 2.42 17.63
C TRP A 93 5.90 1.01 17.55
N ILE A 94 5.02 0.78 16.58
CA ILE A 94 4.53 -0.54 16.20
C ILE A 94 4.67 -0.64 14.67
N LYS A 95 5.21 -1.75 14.17
CA LYS A 95 5.31 -2.02 12.73
C LYS A 95 4.93 -3.45 12.39
N THR A 96 4.59 -3.69 11.13
CA THR A 96 4.54 -5.04 10.59
C THR A 96 5.95 -5.58 10.42
N ARG A 97 6.13 -6.91 10.47
CA ARG A 97 7.36 -7.52 9.95
C ARG A 97 7.56 -7.17 8.48
N ALA A 98 8.81 -7.18 8.04
CA ALA A 98 9.14 -6.94 6.64
C ALA A 98 8.54 -8.04 5.74
N MET A 99 7.86 -7.60 4.68
CA MET A 99 7.17 -8.44 3.70
C MET A 99 7.89 -8.45 2.36
N THR A 100 7.68 -9.53 1.61
CA THR A 100 8.19 -9.68 0.26
C THR A 100 7.64 -8.58 -0.67
N ILE A 101 8.50 -7.97 -1.46
CA ILE A 101 8.10 -7.02 -2.49
C ILE A 101 7.59 -7.80 -3.71
N LEU A 102 6.37 -7.49 -4.13
CA LEU A 102 5.72 -8.09 -5.29
C LEU A 102 5.74 -7.14 -6.48
N ASP A 103 5.82 -7.67 -7.69
CA ASP A 103 5.62 -6.95 -8.95
C ASP A 103 4.14 -6.56 -9.15
N GLU A 104 3.82 -5.86 -10.24
CA GLU A 104 2.44 -5.48 -10.58
C GLU A 104 1.50 -6.68 -10.83
N TYR A 105 2.06 -7.87 -11.00
CA TYR A 105 1.33 -9.12 -11.18
C TYR A 105 1.20 -9.94 -9.90
N GLY A 106 1.64 -9.41 -8.75
CA GLY A 106 1.57 -10.09 -7.46
C GLY A 106 2.59 -11.24 -7.32
N LYS A 107 3.70 -11.21 -8.07
CA LYS A 107 4.79 -12.19 -7.97
C LYS A 107 5.99 -11.57 -7.27
N GLU A 108 6.70 -12.37 -6.48
CA GLU A 108 7.98 -11.95 -5.90
C GLU A 108 8.95 -11.51 -7.00
N ILE A 109 9.58 -10.33 -6.82
CA ILE A 109 10.64 -9.86 -7.72
C ILE A 109 11.91 -10.64 -7.39
N PRO A 110 12.42 -11.52 -8.30
CA PRO A 110 13.53 -12.41 -7.97
C PRO A 110 14.81 -11.68 -7.55
N GLU A 111 15.02 -10.48 -8.09
CA GLU A 111 16.17 -9.64 -7.77
C GLU A 111 16.20 -9.19 -6.30
N PHE A 112 15.04 -9.04 -5.66
CA PHE A 112 14.94 -8.51 -4.29
C PHE A 112 14.90 -9.60 -3.22
N LYS A 113 14.76 -10.86 -3.64
CA LYS A 113 14.69 -12.02 -2.75
C LYS A 113 15.86 -12.07 -1.78
N ASN A 114 15.55 -12.12 -0.48
CA ASN A 114 16.51 -12.11 0.64
C ASN A 114 17.43 -10.87 0.69
N LYS A 115 17.11 -9.80 -0.05
CA LYS A 115 17.89 -8.56 -0.08
C LYS A 115 17.18 -7.44 0.66
N PHE A 116 15.90 -7.23 0.39
CA PHE A 116 15.12 -6.25 1.14
C PHE A 116 13.63 -6.55 1.03
N GLY A 117 12.88 -6.05 2.01
CA GLY A 117 11.43 -6.13 2.09
C GLY A 117 10.81 -4.76 2.35
N TYR A 118 9.50 -4.72 2.56
CA TYR A 118 8.83 -3.50 3.03
C TYR A 118 7.96 -3.77 4.25
N SER A 119 7.76 -2.77 5.09
CA SER A 119 6.84 -2.84 6.23
C SER A 119 6.03 -1.56 6.37
N TYR A 120 4.94 -1.64 7.14
CA TYR A 120 4.17 -0.50 7.58
C TYR A 120 4.50 -0.22 9.04
N ILE A 121 4.78 1.04 9.39
CA ILE A 121 5.08 1.47 10.76
C ILE A 121 4.16 2.60 11.18
N LEU A 122 3.72 2.55 12.42
CA LEU A 122 3.08 3.64 13.12
C LEU A 122 4.01 4.19 14.19
N SER A 123 4.44 5.44 14.02
CA SER A 123 5.44 6.09 14.88
C SER A 123 5.31 7.61 14.84
N PRO A 124 5.57 8.32 15.95
CA PRO A 124 5.65 7.80 17.32
C PRO A 124 4.25 7.43 17.86
N ILE A 125 4.10 6.29 18.52
CA ILE A 125 2.88 5.96 19.31
C ILE A 125 2.87 6.75 20.61
N LYS A 126 4.01 6.77 21.31
CA LYS A 126 4.26 7.59 22.50
C LYS A 126 5.56 8.35 22.38
N LEU A 127 5.56 9.55 22.99
CA LEU A 127 6.73 10.38 23.28
C LEU A 127 6.87 10.50 24.79
N ASP A 128 8.01 10.09 25.33
CA ASP A 128 8.29 10.11 26.78
C ASP A 128 7.16 9.45 27.59
N ASP A 129 6.73 8.27 27.11
CA ASP A 129 5.64 7.44 27.66
C ASP A 129 4.23 8.08 27.64
N VAL A 130 4.06 9.23 26.99
CA VAL A 130 2.78 9.89 26.73
C VAL A 130 2.33 9.66 25.28
N HIS A 131 1.05 9.35 25.04
CA HIS A 131 0.54 9.18 23.67
C HIS A 131 0.78 10.42 22.83
N SER A 132 1.29 10.21 21.62
CA SER A 132 1.73 11.28 20.75
C SER A 132 0.58 11.84 19.92
N ASN A 133 0.54 13.16 19.73
CA ASN A 133 -0.33 13.80 18.73
C ASN A 133 0.31 13.82 17.33
N PHE A 134 1.51 13.26 17.19
CA PHE A 134 2.30 13.24 15.96
C PHE A 134 2.33 11.86 15.28
N VAL A 135 1.42 10.97 15.67
CA VAL A 135 1.35 9.61 15.14
C VAL A 135 1.28 9.65 13.61
N SER A 136 2.21 8.98 12.96
CA SER A 136 2.30 8.94 11.50
C SER A 136 2.44 7.51 11.01
N LEU A 137 1.74 7.19 9.92
CA LEU A 137 1.90 5.95 9.18
C LEU A 137 2.95 6.14 8.09
N LEU A 138 4.01 5.34 8.14
CA LEU A 138 5.09 5.33 7.16
C LEU A 138 5.21 3.94 6.53
N ILE A 139 5.80 3.90 5.34
CA ILE A 139 6.28 2.69 4.67
C ILE A 139 7.78 2.66 4.84
N LEU A 140 8.31 1.54 5.35
CA LEU A 140 9.74 1.32 5.42
C LEU A 140 10.14 0.33 4.33
N PHE A 141 11.23 0.61 3.62
CA PHE A 141 11.95 -0.41 2.86
C PHE A 141 13.17 -0.84 3.65
N GLU A 142 13.25 -2.12 3.98
CA GLU A 142 14.20 -2.63 4.97
C GLU A 142 15.20 -3.56 4.31
N THR A 143 16.49 -3.23 4.38
CA THR A 143 17.56 -3.98 3.72
C THR A 143 18.18 -5.00 4.66
N THR A 144 18.40 -6.21 4.17
CA THR A 144 19.27 -7.20 4.83
C THR A 144 20.73 -6.79 4.67
N LYS A 145 21.65 -7.46 5.36
CA LYS A 145 23.09 -7.21 5.19
C LYS A 145 23.57 -7.35 3.74
N ASN A 146 22.95 -8.24 2.96
CA ASN A 146 23.28 -8.43 1.55
C ASN A 146 22.64 -7.35 0.68
N GLY A 147 21.36 -7.05 0.91
CA GLY A 147 20.69 -5.98 0.16
C GLY A 147 21.30 -4.62 0.43
N ASP A 148 21.72 -4.33 1.66
CA ASP A 148 22.30 -3.03 2.00
C ASP A 148 23.63 -2.76 1.28
N LYS A 149 24.42 -3.79 1.01
CA LYS A 149 25.64 -3.65 0.22
C LYS A 149 25.37 -3.34 -1.24
N GLU A 150 24.24 -3.79 -1.75
CA GLU A 150 23.94 -3.78 -3.19
C GLU A 150 22.96 -2.70 -3.59
N TYR A 151 22.01 -2.32 -2.72
CA TYR A 151 20.89 -1.45 -3.07
C TYR A 151 20.74 -0.28 -2.13
N GLU A 152 20.31 0.83 -2.71
CA GLU A 152 19.82 2.02 -2.04
C GLU A 152 18.39 2.30 -2.55
N ILE A 153 17.47 2.57 -1.64
CA ILE A 153 16.10 2.93 -2.01
C ILE A 153 16.01 4.46 -2.07
N GLU A 154 15.78 5.00 -3.27
CA GLU A 154 15.88 6.45 -3.50
C GLU A 154 14.54 7.17 -3.40
N ASP A 155 13.47 6.51 -3.87
CA ASP A 155 12.15 7.12 -3.98
C ASP A 155 11.04 6.07 -4.12
N ILE A 156 9.82 6.45 -3.76
CA ILE A 156 8.60 5.70 -4.05
C ILE A 156 7.46 6.66 -4.38
N LYS A 157 6.73 6.32 -5.45
CA LYS A 157 5.55 7.07 -5.88
C LYS A 157 4.35 6.15 -6.10
N PHE A 158 3.20 6.45 -5.50
CA PHE A 158 1.98 5.70 -5.78
C PHE A 158 1.45 6.01 -7.18
N VAL A 159 0.96 4.96 -7.84
CA VAL A 159 0.26 5.05 -9.12
C VAL A 159 -1.24 5.07 -8.82
N THR A 160 -1.85 6.25 -8.81
CA THR A 160 -3.26 6.42 -8.44
C THR A 160 -4.13 6.76 -9.66
N ALA A 161 -5.45 6.74 -9.49
CA ALA A 161 -6.39 7.13 -10.53
C ALA A 161 -6.42 8.65 -10.73
N GLY A 162 -5.49 9.16 -11.54
CA GLY A 162 -5.47 10.57 -11.98
C GLY A 162 -4.14 11.27 -11.76
N SER A 163 -3.26 10.76 -10.88
CA SER A 163 -1.93 11.33 -10.66
C SER A 163 -0.96 10.31 -10.05
N THR A 164 0.33 10.67 -10.08
CA THR A 164 1.38 9.99 -9.31
C THR A 164 1.58 10.75 -8.01
N LEU A 165 1.55 10.05 -6.87
CA LEU A 165 1.68 10.67 -5.54
C LEU A 165 3.08 10.40 -4.98
N GLU A 166 3.85 11.46 -4.71
CA GLU A 166 5.19 11.36 -4.14
C GLU A 166 5.11 11.17 -2.62
N LEU A 167 5.91 10.24 -2.09
CA LEU A 167 5.94 9.94 -0.65
C LEU A 167 7.26 10.31 0.00
N LYS A 168 8.25 10.72 -0.78
CA LYS A 168 9.56 11.11 -0.26
C LYS A 168 9.44 12.37 0.58
N ASN A 169 9.96 12.30 1.80
CA ASN A 169 10.07 13.42 2.71
C ASN A 169 11.54 13.66 3.01
N SER A 170 12.05 14.86 2.73
CA SER A 170 13.44 15.24 2.99
C SER A 170 13.80 15.25 4.48
N LEU A 171 12.81 15.28 5.37
CA LEU A 171 12.99 15.21 6.82
C LEU A 171 13.20 13.77 7.32
N LEU A 172 12.83 12.77 6.52
CA LEU A 172 13.00 11.37 6.86
C LEU A 172 14.36 10.89 6.34
N VAL A 173 15.15 10.31 7.24
CA VAL A 173 16.50 9.83 6.95
C VAL A 173 16.57 8.31 7.16
N VAL A 174 17.55 7.67 6.53
CA VAL A 174 17.79 6.24 6.70
C VAL A 174 18.15 5.94 8.17
N GLU A 175 17.52 4.91 8.73
CA GLU A 175 17.71 4.52 10.13
C GLU A 175 18.03 3.02 10.24
N ASN A 176 18.37 2.55 11.44
CA ASN A 176 18.46 1.11 11.69
C ASN A 176 17.07 0.48 11.77
N SER A 177 16.86 -0.66 11.09
CA SER A 177 15.55 -1.31 10.93
C SER A 177 14.87 -1.75 12.23
N GLN A 178 15.63 -2.01 13.29
CA GLN A 178 15.13 -2.60 14.55
C GLN A 178 14.49 -4.00 14.41
N GLU A 179 14.53 -4.63 13.22
CA GLU A 179 14.10 -6.01 13.00
C GLU A 179 15.30 -6.94 12.80
N GLU A 180 15.28 -8.10 13.45
CA GLU A 180 16.38 -9.06 13.36
C GLU A 180 16.57 -9.55 11.91
N GLY A 181 17.83 -9.52 11.45
CA GLY A 181 18.21 -9.87 10.08
C GLY A 181 18.14 -8.72 9.07
N TYR A 182 17.60 -7.57 9.47
CA TYR A 182 17.63 -6.33 8.71
C TYR A 182 18.61 -5.32 9.33
N VAL A 183 19.14 -4.44 8.50
CA VAL A 183 20.20 -3.48 8.87
C VAL A 183 19.66 -2.06 8.78
N ASN A 184 19.28 -1.61 7.59
CA ASN A 184 18.79 -0.25 7.36
C ASN A 184 17.31 -0.26 6.98
N ALA A 185 16.59 0.78 7.40
CA ALA A 185 15.24 1.10 6.99
C ALA A 185 15.23 2.45 6.29
N TYR A 186 14.65 2.48 5.09
CA TYR A 186 14.42 3.67 4.28
C TYR A 186 12.96 4.10 4.46
N PRO A 187 12.70 5.12 5.30
CA PRO A 187 11.34 5.58 5.57
C PRO A 187 10.80 6.45 4.44
N PHE A 188 9.58 6.15 4.01
CA PHE A 188 8.80 6.95 3.08
C PHE A 188 7.40 7.18 3.64
N GLY A 189 6.88 8.37 3.37
CA GLY A 189 5.59 8.81 3.87
C GLY A 189 5.65 10.20 4.49
N ILE A 190 4.49 10.83 4.53
CA ILE A 190 4.17 12.05 5.26
C ILE A 190 2.76 11.80 5.83
N LEU A 191 2.45 12.37 7.02
CA LEU A 191 1.12 12.48 7.64
C LEU A 191 0.02 12.14 6.64
N MET A 192 -0.78 11.09 6.88
CA MET A 192 -1.82 10.62 5.95
C MET A 192 -2.66 11.78 5.45
N SER A 193 -2.24 12.36 4.32
CA SER A 193 -2.96 13.41 3.66
C SER A 193 -4.23 12.78 3.12
N ASP A 194 -5.25 13.61 2.91
CA ASP A 194 -6.48 13.12 2.32
C ASP A 194 -6.23 12.43 0.97
N ASP A 195 -5.22 12.88 0.21
CA ASP A 195 -4.78 12.23 -1.02
C ASP A 195 -4.26 10.80 -0.80
N ILE A 196 -3.41 10.57 0.20
CA ILE A 196 -2.89 9.23 0.53
C ILE A 196 -4.04 8.33 1.01
N LYS A 197 -4.91 8.83 1.90
CA LYS A 197 -6.08 8.08 2.38
C LYS A 197 -6.99 7.70 1.22
N ASN A 198 -7.31 8.65 0.36
CA ASN A 198 -8.15 8.45 -0.81
C ASN A 198 -7.52 7.44 -1.77
N ALA A 199 -6.19 7.49 -1.98
CA ALA A 199 -5.49 6.51 -2.78
C ALA A 199 -5.71 5.08 -2.25
N PHE A 200 -5.56 4.86 -0.94
CA PHE A 200 -5.81 3.54 -0.34
C PHE A 200 -7.28 3.13 -0.39
N LYS A 201 -8.24 4.04 -0.14
CA LYS A 201 -9.68 3.75 -0.29
C LYS A 201 -10.03 3.26 -1.70
N LEU A 202 -9.42 3.86 -2.72
CA LEU A 202 -9.63 3.47 -4.12
C LEU A 202 -9.13 2.06 -4.46
N THR A 203 -8.34 1.42 -3.58
CA THR A 203 -7.93 0.03 -3.76
C THR A 203 -9.02 -0.97 -3.39
N TYR A 204 -10.03 -0.56 -2.61
CA TYR A 204 -11.22 -1.36 -2.35
C TYR A 204 -12.24 -1.18 -3.48
N LYS A 205 -12.42 -2.21 -4.31
CA LYS A 205 -13.31 -2.16 -5.49
C LYS A 205 -14.15 -3.42 -5.55
N ASN A 206 -15.45 -3.28 -5.82
CA ASN A 206 -16.37 -4.40 -5.99
C ASN A 206 -16.38 -5.38 -4.81
N GLY A 207 -16.26 -4.88 -3.59
CA GLY A 207 -16.27 -5.70 -2.38
C GLY A 207 -14.97 -6.45 -2.07
N GLN A 208 -13.88 -6.18 -2.81
CA GLN A 208 -12.59 -6.82 -2.62
C GLN A 208 -11.45 -5.80 -2.56
N TRP A 209 -10.45 -6.10 -1.75
CA TRP A 209 -9.21 -5.33 -1.70
C TRP A 209 -8.30 -5.69 -2.87
N ASN A 210 -7.64 -4.69 -3.43
CA ASN A 210 -6.64 -4.84 -4.48
C ASN A 210 -5.32 -4.27 -3.97
N TYR A 211 -4.20 -4.70 -4.55
CA TYR A 211 -2.90 -4.09 -4.23
C TYR A 211 -2.85 -2.62 -4.67
N MET A 212 -2.15 -1.77 -3.91
CA MET A 212 -1.74 -0.44 -4.34
C MET A 212 -0.51 -0.57 -5.25
N LEU A 213 -0.57 -0.01 -6.46
CA LEU A 213 0.60 0.02 -7.34
C LEU A 213 1.50 1.20 -7.00
N ALA A 214 2.81 0.99 -7.03
CA ALA A 214 3.79 2.04 -6.83
C ALA A 214 4.99 1.87 -7.76
N ASN A 215 5.65 2.99 -8.09
CA ASN A 215 6.96 3.01 -8.72
C ASN A 215 8.01 3.15 -7.63
N LEU A 216 8.83 2.11 -7.45
CA LEU A 216 9.96 2.08 -6.52
C LEU A 216 11.24 2.36 -7.29
N THR A 217 11.93 3.44 -6.94
CA THR A 217 13.23 3.80 -7.51
C THR A 217 14.34 3.21 -6.66
N VAL A 218 15.11 2.30 -7.25
CA VAL A 218 16.18 1.57 -6.57
C VAL A 218 17.49 1.80 -7.33
N LYS A 219 18.52 2.21 -6.60
CA LYS A 219 19.88 2.35 -7.11
C LYS A 219 20.70 1.13 -6.71
N ASN A 220 21.33 0.49 -7.68
CA ASN A 220 22.34 -0.51 -7.43
C ASN A 220 23.68 0.19 -7.10
N LYS A 221 24.17 0.02 -5.87
CA LYS A 221 25.41 0.63 -5.37
C LYS A 221 26.67 0.09 -6.06
N LEU A 222 26.62 -1.12 -6.64
CA LEU A 222 27.77 -1.74 -7.31
C LEU A 222 27.92 -1.22 -8.74
N THR A 223 26.82 -1.12 -9.48
CA THR A 223 26.83 -0.68 -10.89
C THR A 223 26.55 0.82 -11.05
N GLN A 224 26.06 1.48 -9.99
CA GLN A 224 25.54 2.85 -10.01
C GLN A 224 24.31 3.04 -10.92
N GLU A 225 23.71 1.94 -11.41
CA GLU A 225 22.47 2.00 -12.20
C GLU A 225 21.26 2.23 -11.29
N THR A 226 20.41 3.19 -11.67
CA THR A 226 19.09 3.39 -11.07
C THR A 226 18.02 2.77 -11.96
N LYS A 227 17.14 1.96 -11.35
CA LYS A 227 16.01 1.31 -12.01
C LYS A 227 14.72 1.62 -11.27
N ILE A 228 13.63 1.73 -12.02
CA ILE A 228 12.29 1.92 -11.50
C ILE A 228 11.53 0.60 -11.64
N TYR A 229 11.05 0.08 -10.53
CA TYR A 229 10.26 -1.14 -10.46
C TYR A 229 8.82 -0.78 -10.18
N LYS A 230 7.88 -1.33 -10.94
CA LYS A 230 6.47 -1.26 -10.58
C LYS A 230 6.21 -2.38 -9.56
N ILE A 231 5.73 -2.00 -8.39
CA ILE A 231 5.52 -2.90 -7.26
C ILE A 231 4.07 -2.87 -6.79
N SER A 232 3.67 -3.91 -6.06
CA SER A 232 2.38 -4.05 -5.41
C SER A 232 2.53 -3.99 -3.89
N LEU A 233 1.83 -3.06 -3.25
CA LEU A 233 1.76 -2.89 -1.80
C LEU A 233 0.42 -3.38 -1.26
N ASN A 234 0.43 -4.14 -0.17
CA ASN A 234 -0.76 -4.78 0.39
C ASN A 234 -1.66 -3.77 1.12
N SER A 235 -2.63 -3.20 0.41
CA SER A 235 -3.56 -2.20 0.95
C SER A 235 -4.50 -2.75 2.03
N LYS A 236 -4.89 -4.03 1.94
CA LYS A 236 -5.71 -4.69 2.96
C LYS A 236 -4.98 -4.71 4.31
N LEU A 237 -3.69 -5.04 4.27
CA LEU A 237 -2.88 -5.18 5.48
C LEU A 237 -2.72 -3.85 6.23
N ILE A 238 -2.73 -2.70 5.56
CA ILE A 238 -2.70 -1.40 6.24
C ILE A 238 -3.93 -1.23 7.14
N ILE A 239 -5.12 -1.58 6.64
CA ILE A 239 -6.36 -1.47 7.41
C ILE A 239 -6.33 -2.45 8.59
N GLU A 240 -5.90 -3.69 8.37
CA GLU A 240 -5.76 -4.68 9.45
C GLU A 240 -4.73 -4.24 10.50
N PHE A 241 -3.60 -3.70 10.06
CA PHE A 241 -2.55 -3.14 10.91
C PHE A 241 -3.09 -2.02 11.80
N LEU A 242 -3.75 -1.03 11.21
CA LEU A 242 -4.31 0.09 11.96
C LEU A 242 -5.41 -0.35 12.95
N LYS A 243 -6.23 -1.35 12.59
CA LYS A 243 -7.22 -1.95 13.51
C LYS A 243 -6.58 -2.57 14.74
N GLU A 244 -5.52 -3.36 14.54
CA GLU A 244 -4.86 -4.02 15.65
C GLU A 244 -4.13 -3.00 16.54
N VAL A 245 -3.50 -1.98 15.95
CA VAL A 245 -2.88 -0.88 16.73
C VAL A 245 -3.90 -0.13 17.59
N LEU A 246 -5.10 0.15 17.05
CA LEU A 246 -6.18 0.80 17.81
C LEU A 246 -6.70 -0.06 18.96
N LYS A 247 -6.76 -1.37 18.77
CA LYS A 247 -7.21 -2.30 19.82
C LYS A 247 -6.26 -2.27 21.02
N GLU A 248 -4.96 -2.13 20.78
CA GLU A 248 -3.94 -2.00 21.82
C GLU A 248 -3.83 -0.56 22.36
N ASN A 249 -4.15 0.45 21.56
CA ASN A 249 -3.99 1.87 21.87
C ASN A 249 -5.26 2.67 21.52
N PRO A 250 -6.39 2.43 22.20
CA PRO A 250 -7.69 3.00 21.81
C PRO A 250 -7.73 4.53 21.87
N VAL A 251 -6.90 5.14 22.72
CA VAL A 251 -6.75 6.59 22.87
C VAL A 251 -6.30 7.26 21.56
N LEU A 252 -5.60 6.54 20.68
CA LEU A 252 -5.18 7.07 19.38
C LEU A 252 -6.35 7.43 18.47
N LYS A 253 -7.53 6.84 18.68
CA LYS A 253 -8.74 7.19 17.94
C LYS A 253 -9.17 8.65 18.19
N ASP A 254 -8.97 9.14 19.40
CA ASP A 254 -9.35 10.51 19.76
C ASP A 254 -8.25 11.52 19.40
N ILE A 255 -6.99 11.09 19.50
CA ILE A 255 -5.82 11.96 19.33
C ILE A 255 -5.40 12.10 17.86
N ALA A 256 -5.54 11.03 17.07
CA ALA A 256 -5.14 10.97 15.67
C ALA A 256 -6.32 10.46 14.81
N GLY A 257 -7.54 10.90 15.15
CA GLY A 257 -8.79 10.42 14.57
C GLY A 257 -8.78 10.39 13.05
N ASP A 258 -8.26 11.43 12.40
CA ASP A 258 -8.09 11.52 10.95
C ASP A 258 -7.43 10.29 10.33
N LEU A 259 -6.47 9.65 11.00
CA LEU A 259 -5.79 8.45 10.50
C LEU A 259 -6.70 7.21 10.50
N PHE A 260 -7.75 7.23 11.33
CA PHE A 260 -8.60 6.10 11.68
C PHE A 260 -10.08 6.31 11.33
N GLU A 261 -10.46 7.43 10.72
CA GLU A 261 -11.87 7.85 10.50
C GLU A 261 -12.71 6.84 9.69
N ASP A 262 -12.07 5.97 8.88
CA ASP A 262 -12.77 5.03 7.99
C ASP A 262 -12.42 3.55 8.27
N ILE A 263 -11.90 3.26 9.47
CA ILE A 263 -11.43 1.93 9.89
C ILE A 263 -12.45 1.22 10.77
#